data_AF-A0AA52HAC5-F1
#
_entry.id   AF-A0AA52HAC5-F1
#
_cell.length_a   1.000
_cell.length_b   1.000
_cell.length_c   1.000
_cell.angle_alpha   90.00
_cell.angle_beta   90.00
_cell.angle_gamma   90.00
#
_symmetry.space_group_name_H-M   'P 1'
#
loop_
_entity.id
_entity.type
_entity.pdbx_description
1 polymer ?
#
loop_
_entity_poly.entity_id
_entity_poly.type
_entity_poly.pdbx_seq_one_letter_code
_entity_poly.pdbx_strand_id
1 'polypeptide(L)' 'MQLESLPFDPNIYFGHVADNLLKNFGNKAIGMAEDALKKMRLLGDNEGFDMWLGVQRHLTMKAELEDLEDQITLH' A
#
# COMPACT_ATOMS: atom_id res chain seq x y z
N MET A 1 -16.86 22.49 -22.31
CA MET A 1 -16.57 21.09 -21.96
C MET A 1 -16.31 21.05 -20.47
N GLN A 2 -17.22 20.50 -19.68
CA GLN A 2 -16.96 20.19 -18.28
C GLN A 2 -16.13 18.90 -18.26
N LEU A 3 -14.92 18.96 -17.72
CA LEU A 3 -14.13 17.76 -17.41
C LEU A 3 -14.86 17.06 -16.27
N GLU A 4 -15.61 16.02 -16.57
CA GLU A 4 -16.13 15.13 -15.52
C GLU A 4 -14.92 14.48 -14.85
N SER A 5 -14.68 14.82 -13.58
CA SER A 5 -13.67 14.17 -12.76
C SER A 5 -14.05 12.69 -12.64
N LEU A 6 -13.14 11.80 -13.03
CA LEU A 6 -13.31 10.37 -12.83
C LEU A 6 -13.64 10.08 -11.35
N PRO A 7 -14.54 9.12 -11.06
CA PRO A 7 -14.83 8.74 -9.69
C PRO A 7 -13.55 8.25 -9.00
N PHE A 8 -13.39 8.63 -7.74
CA PHE A 8 -12.26 8.17 -6.93
C PHE A 8 -12.34 6.65 -6.76
N ASP A 9 -11.29 5.95 -7.19
CA ASP A 9 -11.09 4.53 -6.91
C ASP A 9 -10.02 4.38 -5.80
N PRO A 10 -10.42 3.96 -4.59
CA PRO A 10 -9.49 3.76 -3.48
C PRO A 10 -8.40 2.74 -3.79
N ASN A 11 -8.67 1.71 -4.60
CA ASN A 11 -7.68 0.67 -4.90
C ASN A 11 -6.52 1.20 -5.75
N ILE A 12 -6.82 2.08 -6.71
CA ILE A 12 -5.78 2.75 -7.50
C ILE A 12 -4.92 3.63 -6.58
N TYR A 13 -5.56 4.37 -5.67
CA TYR A 13 -4.86 5.18 -4.68
C TYR A 13 -3.95 4.33 -3.78
N PHE A 14 -4.46 3.22 -3.22
CA PHE A 14 -3.68 2.33 -2.37
C PHE A 14 -2.49 1.72 -3.11
N GLY A 15 -2.68 1.32 -4.37
CA GLY A 15 -1.60 0.85 -5.24
C GLY A 15 -0.49 1.87 -5.40
N HIS A 16 -0.83 3.13 -5.71
CA HIS A 16 0.15 4.21 -5.84
C HIS A 16 0.88 4.54 -4.54
N VAL A 17 0.19 4.50 -3.39
CA VAL A 17 0.83 4.71 -2.10
C VAL A 17 1.80 3.56 -1.80
N ALA A 18 1.38 2.31 -2.04
CA ALA A 18 2.23 1.13 -1.85
C ALA A 18 3.49 1.18 -2.73
N ASP A 19 3.35 1.54 -4.01
CA ASP A 19 4.48 1.71 -4.93
C ASP A 19 5.48 2.74 -4.42
N ASN A 20 4.98 3.90 -3.99
CA ASN A 20 5.84 4.94 -3.44
C ASN A 20 6.52 4.50 -2.14
N LEU A 21 5.83 3.78 -1.27
CA LEU A 21 6.41 3.29 -0.03
C LEU A 21 7.50 2.25 -0.28
N LEU A 22 7.27 1.26 -1.15
CA LEU A 22 8.29 0.27 -1.53
C LEU A 22 9.50 0.95 -2.18
N LYS A 23 9.28 1.86 -3.12
CA LYS A 23 10.37 2.58 -3.79
C LYS A 23 11.29 3.35 -2.83
N ASN A 24 10.73 3.93 -1.76
CA ASN A 24 11.49 4.75 -0.82
C ASN A 24 12.04 3.97 0.38
N PHE A 25 11.37 2.89 0.80
CA PHE A 25 11.68 2.19 2.06
C PHE A 25 11.94 0.69 1.90
N GLY A 26 11.75 0.13 0.70
CA GLY A 26 11.83 -1.30 0.42
C GLY A 26 10.93 -2.11 1.35
N ASN A 27 11.39 -3.30 1.75
CA ASN A 27 10.65 -4.22 2.63
C ASN A 27 10.29 -3.61 4.01
N LYS A 28 10.95 -2.53 4.44
CA LYS A 28 10.57 -1.83 5.68
C LYS A 28 9.19 -1.16 5.58
N ALA A 29 8.71 -0.87 4.37
CA ALA A 29 7.40 -0.29 4.13
C ALA A 29 6.26 -1.12 4.76
N ILE A 30 6.40 -2.45 4.76
CA ILE A 30 5.41 -3.36 5.33
C ILE A 30 5.28 -3.12 6.85
N GLY A 31 6.41 -3.10 7.57
CA GLY A 31 6.42 -2.83 9.00
C GLY A 31 5.89 -1.43 9.34
N MET A 32 6.18 -0.42 8.50
CA MET A 32 5.64 0.93 8.68
C MET A 32 4.11 0.97 8.53
N ALA A 33 3.55 0.22 7.59
CA ALA A 33 2.10 0.10 7.43
C ALA A 33 1.44 -0.63 8.62
N GLU A 34 2.09 -1.67 9.15
CA GLU A 34 1.63 -2.34 10.37
C GLU A 34 1.62 -1.40 11.59
N ASP A 35 2.64 -0.56 11.74
CA ASP A 35 2.70 0.41 12.83
C ASP A 35 1.65 1.50 12.67
N ALA A 36 1.36 1.92 11.43
CA ALA A 36 0.25 2.82 11.15
C ALA A 36 -1.10 2.19 11.54
N LEU A 37 -1.34 0.91 11.19
CA LEU A 37 -2.54 0.18 11.59
C LEU A 37 -2.71 0.11 13.11
N LYS A 38 -1.63 -0.21 13.84
CA LYS A 38 -1.65 -0.20 15.32
C LYS A 38 -2.01 1.18 15.85
N LYS A 39 -1.43 2.24 15.29
CA LYS A 39 -1.72 3.62 15.68
C LYS A 39 -3.19 3.99 15.43
N MET A 40 -3.75 3.67 14.27
CA MET A 40 -5.15 3.97 13.96
C MET A 40 -6.11 3.25 14.91
N ARG A 41 -5.83 1.98 15.22
CA ARG A 41 -6.60 1.22 16.21
C ARG A 41 -6.53 1.85 17.61
N LEU A 42 -5.34 2.31 18.04
CA LEU A 42 -5.18 2.98 19.34
C LEU A 42 -5.93 4.32 19.41
N LEU A 43 -6.05 5.03 18.29
CA LEU A 43 -6.78 6.29 18.20
C LEU A 43 -8.30 6.10 18.03
N GLY A 44 -8.76 4.89 17.76
CA GLY A 44 -10.17 4.62 17.39
C GLY A 44 -10.55 5.19 16.01
N ASP A 45 -9.56 5.45 15.15
CA ASP A 45 -9.75 5.97 13.81
C ASP A 45 -10.03 4.82 12.82
N ASN A 46 -11.31 4.50 12.65
CA ASN A 46 -11.73 3.40 11.78
C ASN A 46 -11.47 3.70 10.30
N GLU A 47 -11.65 4.95 9.86
CA GLU A 47 -11.46 5.34 8.46
C GLU A 47 -9.96 5.29 8.09
N GLY A 48 -9.11 5.85 8.96
CA GLY A 48 -7.66 5.73 8.82
C GLY A 48 -7.19 4.29 8.85
N PHE A 49 -7.81 3.45 9.69
CA PHE A 49 -7.49 2.02 9.76
C PHE A 49 -7.82 1.30 8.43
N ASP A 50 -9.02 1.52 7.87
CA ASP A 50 -9.44 0.89 6.61
C ASP A 50 -8.55 1.34 5.43
N MET A 51 -8.15 2.61 5.41
CA MET A 51 -7.20 3.13 4.43
C MET A 51 -5.85 2.44 4.52
N TRP A 52 -5.25 2.39 5.71
CA TRP A 52 -3.96 1.72 5.92
C TRP A 52 -4.02 0.22 5.69
N LEU A 53 -5.18 -0.41 5.92
CA LEU A 53 -5.41 -1.82 5.61
C LEU A 53 -5.38 -2.08 4.11
N GLY A 54 -5.99 -1.18 3.31
CA GLY A 54 -5.88 -1.21 1.85
C GLY A 54 -4.43 -1.10 1.38
N VAL A 55 -3.69 -0.12 1.90
CA VAL A 55 -2.27 0.09 1.56
C VAL A 55 -1.41 -1.12 1.94
N GLN A 56 -1.59 -1.68 3.14
CA GLN A 56 -0.84 -2.85 3.61
C GLN A 56 -1.06 -4.07 2.70
N ARG A 57 -2.29 -4.33 2.25
CA ARG A 57 -2.58 -5.43 1.32
C ARG A 57 -1.84 -5.27 0.00
N HIS A 58 -1.85 -4.05 -0.57
CA HIS A 58 -1.11 -3.78 -1.80
C HIS A 58 0.41 -3.90 -1.61
N LEU A 59 0.93 -3.46 -0.47
CA LEU A 59 2.35 -3.61 -0.11
C LEU A 59 2.78 -5.08 -0.08
N THR A 60 2.04 -5.92 0.65
CA THR A 60 2.37 -7.36 0.75
C THR A 60 2.33 -8.03 -0.61
N MET A 61 1.26 -7.81 -1.39
CA MET A 61 1.13 -8.40 -2.73
C MET A 61 2.28 -7.98 -3.66
N LYS A 62 2.70 -6.71 -3.61
CA LYS A 62 3.78 -6.19 -4.46
C LYS A 62 5.16 -6.68 -4.04
N ALA A 63 5.44 -6.70 -2.73
CA ALA A 63 6.70 -7.23 -2.22
C ALA A 63 6.86 -8.72 -2.57
N GLU A 64 5.79 -9.51 -2.47
CA GLU A 64 5.80 -10.92 -2.90
C GLU A 64 6.05 -11.07 -4.41
N LEU A 65 5.54 -10.16 -5.23
CA LEU A 65 5.79 -10.15 -6.68
C LEU A 65 7.24 -9.78 -7.01
N GLU A 66 7.82 -8.77 -6.36
CA GLU A 66 9.22 -8.39 -6.53
C GLU A 66 10.16 -9.55 -6.15
N ASP A 67 9.90 -10.22 -5.02
CA ASP A 67 10.67 -11.39 -4.59
C ASP A 67 10.61 -12.57 -5.59
N LEU A 68 9.49 -12.72 -6.31
CA LEU A 68 9.34 -13.73 -7.37
C LEU A 68 10.08 -13.35 -8.66
N GLU A 69 10.01 -12.08 -9.07
CA GLU A 69 10.70 -11.58 -10.26
C GLU A 69 12.23 -11.69 -10.10
N ASP A 70 12.75 -11.39 -8.91
CA ASP A 70 14.16 -11.53 -8.58
C ASP A 70 14.63 -13.01 -8.65
N GLN A 71 13.79 -13.96 -8.24
CA GLN A 71 14.11 -15.39 -8.31
C GLN A 71 14.13 -15.94 -9.74
N ILE A 72 13.24 -15.46 -10.62
CA ILE A 72 13.18 -15.90 -12.02
C ILE A 72 14.35 -15.35 -12.84
N THR A 73 14.84 -14.16 -12.51
CA THR A 73 15.92 -13.49 -13.26
C THR A 73 17.32 -14.07 -12.96
N LEU A 74 17.46 -14.88 -11.90
CA LEU A 74 18.72 -15.50 -11.46
C LEU A 74 18.98 -16.92 -12.03
N HIS A 75 18.13 -17.43 -12.93
CA HIS A 75 18.28 -18.72 -13.63
C HIS A 75 18.46 -18.55 -15.14
#